data_AF-A0A4D6NSF6-F1
#
_entry.id   AF-A0A4D6NSF6-F1
#
_cell.length_a   1.000
_cell.length_b   1.000
_cell.length_c   1.000
_cell.angle_alpha   90.00
_cell.angle_beta   90.00
_cell.angle_gamma   90.00
#
_symmetry.space_group_name_H-M   'P 1'
#
loop_
_entity.id
_entity.type
_entity.pdbx_description
1 polymer ?
#
loop_
_entity_poly.entity_id
_entity_poly.type
_entity_poly.pdbx_seq_one_letter_code
_entity_poly.pdbx_strand_id
1 'polypeptide(L)' 'MFPRESGVDQLVEIIKILGTPTIKEIKSMNPNYTEFKFPQIKSHPWHKVFHKKMPTKAFYGMQLGICL' A
#
# COMPACT_ATOMS: atom_id res chain seq x y z
N MET A 1 7.51 9.22 4.21
CA MET A 1 6.82 9.84 3.05
C MET A 1 7.27 9.10 1.81
N PHE A 2 6.35 8.53 1.04
CA PHE A 2 6.69 7.82 -0.20
C PHE A 2 7.24 8.82 -1.23
N PRO A 3 8.32 8.50 -1.96
CA PRO A 3 9.13 9.49 -2.66
C PRO A 3 8.58 9.87 -4.05
N ARG A 4 7.29 10.26 -4.16
CA ARG A 4 6.71 10.72 -5.43
C ARG A 4 5.79 11.93 -5.30
N GLU A 5 5.72 12.66 -6.41
CA GLU A 5 5.14 14.00 -6.53
C GLU A 5 3.61 14.01 -6.68
N SER A 6 2.96 12.88 -7.02
CA SER A 6 1.50 12.79 -7.15
C SER A 6 0.88 11.77 -6.20
N GLY A 7 -0.31 12.09 -5.66
CA GLY A 7 -1.07 11.17 -4.79
C GLY A 7 -1.48 9.87 -5.48
N VAL A 8 -1.63 9.89 -6.83
CA VAL A 8 -1.92 8.69 -7.62
C VAL A 8 -0.72 7.74 -7.63
N ASP A 9 0.49 8.26 -7.80
CA ASP A 9 1.68 7.42 -7.80
C ASP A 9 1.99 6.81 -6.44
N GLN A 10 1.73 7.57 -5.36
CA GLN A 10 1.82 7.07 -4.00
C GLN A 10 0.82 5.92 -3.76
N LEU A 11 -0.43 6.06 -4.23
CA LEU A 11 -1.43 5.00 -4.16
C LEU A 11 -1.00 3.76 -4.95
N VAL A 12 -0.41 3.92 -6.13
CA VAL A 12 0.11 2.80 -6.93
C VAL A 12 1.24 2.05 -6.19
N GLU A 13 2.11 2.73 -5.47
CA GLU A 13 3.16 2.08 -4.65
C GLU A 13 2.59 1.33 -3.45
N ILE A 14 1.63 1.93 -2.74
CA ILE A 14 0.95 1.27 -1.62
C ILE A 14 0.23 0.01 -2.11
N ILE A 15 -0.52 0.11 -3.22
CA ILE A 15 -1.24 -1.01 -3.83
C ILE A 15 -0.26 -2.09 -4.34
N LYS A 16 0.92 -1.73 -4.85
CA LYS A 16 1.94 -2.72 -5.22
C LYS A 16 2.44 -3.52 -4.02
N ILE A 17 2.47 -2.92 -2.83
CA ILE A 17 2.96 -3.56 -1.60
C ILE A 17 1.84 -4.38 -0.94
N LEU A 18 0.66 -3.78 -0.73
CA LEU A 18 -0.47 -4.40 -0.03
C LEU A 18 -1.34 -5.28 -0.93
N GLY A 19 -1.34 -5.03 -2.24
CA GLY A 19 -2.36 -5.50 -3.17
C GLY A 19 -3.50 -4.50 -3.33
N THR A 20 -4.34 -4.71 -4.35
CA THR A 20 -5.55 -3.91 -4.56
C THR A 20 -6.54 -4.16 -3.40
N PRO A 21 -6.96 -3.12 -2.65
CA PRO A 21 -7.90 -3.29 -1.56
C PRO A 21 -9.27 -3.73 -2.08
N THR A 22 -9.96 -4.54 -1.29
CA THR A 22 -11.34 -4.94 -1.56
C THR A 22 -12.30 -3.78 -1.36
N ILE A 23 -13.50 -3.87 -1.96
CA ILE A 23 -14.56 -2.86 -1.77
C ILE A 23 -14.90 -2.69 -0.27
N LYS A 24 -14.83 -3.77 0.51
CA LYS A 24 -15.08 -3.73 1.96
C LYS A 24 -14.03 -2.91 2.69
N GLU A 25 -12.75 -3.09 2.37
CA GLU A 25 -11.65 -2.31 2.95
C GLU A 25 -11.72 -0.84 2.55
N ILE A 26 -11.99 -0.56 1.27
CA ILE A 26 -12.16 0.81 0.77
C ILE A 26 -13.30 1.53 1.51
N LYS A 27 -14.45 0.88 1.68
CA LYS A 27 -15.58 1.43 2.44
C LYS A 27 -15.27 1.61 3.92
N SER A 28 -14.42 0.76 4.50
CA SER A 28 -13.97 0.93 5.89
C SER A 28 -13.04 2.14 6.06
N MET A 29 -12.25 2.48 5.04
CA MET A 29 -11.36 3.65 5.05
C MET A 29 -12.10 4.95 4.72
N ASN A 30 -13.01 4.90 3.73
CA ASN A 30 -13.83 6.03 3.33
C ASN A 30 -15.24 5.54 2.96
N PRO A 31 -16.21 5.62 3.89
CA PRO A 31 -17.59 5.18 3.64
C PRO A 31 -18.27 5.89 2.47
N ASN A 32 -17.83 7.11 2.16
CA ASN A 32 -18.36 7.95 1.08
C ASN A 32 -17.65 7.73 -0.26
N TYR A 33 -16.76 6.74 -0.36
CA TYR A 33 -16.03 6.48 -1.59
C TYR A 33 -16.97 6.03 -2.71
N THR A 34 -17.06 6.85 -3.76
CA THR A 34 -17.79 6.55 -4.99
C THR A 34 -16.86 5.85 -5.99
N GLU A 35 -17.41 4.94 -6.79
CA GLU A 35 -16.74 3.83 -7.50
C GLU A 35 -15.57 4.19 -8.44
N PHE A 36 -14.44 4.63 -7.89
CA PHE A 36 -13.20 4.65 -8.65
C PHE A 36 -12.58 3.25 -8.66
N LYS A 37 -12.41 2.69 -9.85
CA LYS A 37 -11.85 1.35 -10.04
C LYS A 37 -10.33 1.43 -10.02
N PHE A 38 -9.72 0.89 -8.98
CA PHE A 38 -8.29 0.66 -9.00
C PHE A 38 -7.92 -0.38 -10.07
N PRO A 39 -6.76 -0.22 -10.73
CA PRO A 39 -6.18 -1.31 -11.49
C PRO A 39 -5.96 -2.51 -10.56
N GLN A 40 -6.27 -3.71 -11.08
CA GLN A 40 -6.04 -4.97 -10.37
C GLN A 40 -4.55 -5.29 -10.36
N ILE A 41 -3.88 -5.02 -9.24
CA ILE A 41 -2.45 -5.20 -9.05
C ILE A 41 -2.24 -6.24 -7.96
N LYS A 42 -1.41 -7.24 -8.28
CA LYS A 42 -1.00 -8.25 -7.31
C LYS A 42 0.06 -7.68 -6.37
N SER A 43 -0.04 -8.02 -5.10
CA SER A 43 0.95 -7.64 -4.09
C SER A 43 2.32 -8.20 -4.47
N HIS A 44 3.34 -7.37 -4.39
CA HIS A 44 4.73 -7.80 -4.51
C HIS A 44 5.18 -8.37 -3.16
N PRO A 45 5.95 -9.47 -3.15
CA PRO A 45 6.49 -9.97 -1.91
C PRO A 45 7.34 -8.90 -1.24
N TRP A 46 7.07 -8.65 0.04
CA TRP A 46 7.77 -7.67 0.87
C TRP A 46 9.30 -7.77 0.80
N HIS A 47 9.85 -8.99 0.71
CA HIS A 47 11.29 -9.23 0.58
C HIS A 47 11.91 -8.77 -0.76
N LYS A 48 11.08 -8.47 -1.78
CA LYS A 48 11.52 -7.86 -3.05
C LYS A 48 11.41 -6.34 -3.04
N VAL A 49 10.56 -5.79 -2.17
CA VAL A 49 10.37 -4.34 -1.99
C VAL A 49 11.48 -3.78 -1.10
N PHE A 50 11.86 -4.52 -0.06
CA PHE A 50 12.86 -4.09 0.91
C PHE A 50 14.21 -4.77 0.64
N HIS A 51 15.26 -3.96 0.52
CA HIS A 51 16.63 -4.47 0.38
C HIS A 51 17.00 -5.36 1.59
N LYS A 52 17.78 -6.42 1.33
CA LYS A 52 18.26 -7.40 2.32
C LYS A 52 18.93 -6.82 3.59
N LYS A 53 19.28 -5.53 3.58
CA LYS A 53 19.92 -4.81 4.69
C LYS A 53 18.93 -4.07 5.61
N MET A 54 17.63 -4.12 5.34
CA MET A 54 16.66 -3.44 6.20
C MET A 54 16.54 -4.17 7.55
N PRO A 55 16.72 -3.47 8.68
CA PRO A 55 16.53 -4.07 10.00
C PRO A 55 15.08 -4.54 10.20
N THR A 56 14.90 -5.73 10.77
CA THR A 56 13.58 -6.36 11.00
C THR A 56 12.60 -5.46 11.77
N LYS A 57 13.11 -4.64 12.71
CA LYS A 57 12.28 -3.67 13.44
C LYS A 57 11.70 -2.58 12.53
N ALA A 58 12.48 -2.09 11.56
CA ALA A 58 12.03 -1.10 10.59
C ALA A 58 11.01 -1.70 9.62
N PHE A 59 11.20 -2.97 9.24
CA PHE A 59 10.25 -3.72 8.43
C PHE A 59 8.86 -3.78 9.08
N TYR A 60 8.78 -4.25 10.33
CA TYR A 60 7.50 -4.31 11.05
C TYR A 60 6.90 -2.93 11.30
N GLY A 61 7.72 -1.93 11.62
CA GLY A 61 7.25 -0.55 11.80
C GLY A 61 6.61 0.03 10.54
N MET A 62 7.20 -0.20 9.36
CA MET A 62 6.63 0.22 8.08
C MET A 62 5.37 -0.57 7.72
N GLN A 63 5.35 -1.89 7.95
CA GLN A 63 4.17 -2.70 7.70
C GLN A 63 2.98 -2.26 8.57
N LEU A 64 3.20 -1.99 9.86
CA LEU A 64 2.14 -1.45 10.72
C LEU A 64 1.72 -0.04 10.29
N GLY A 65 2.66 0.84 9.96
CA GLY A 65 2.34 2.22 9.56
C GLY A 65 1.64 2.36 8.21
N ILE A 66 1.73 1.35 7.34
CA ILE A 66 0.99 1.29 6.08
C ILE A 66 -0.42 0.67 6.28
N CYS A 67 -0.60 -0.16 7.31
CA CYS A 67 -1.88 -0.78 7.65
C CYS A 67 -2.75 0.03 8.64
N LEU A 68 -2.20 1.07 9.26
CA LEU A 68 -2.89 2.01 10.17
C LEU A 68 -3.21 3.32 9.43
#